data_AF-A0A2G2Y782-F1
#
_entry.id   AF-A0A2G2Y782-F1
#
_cell.length_a   1.000
_cell.length_b   1.000
_cell.length_c   1.000
_cell.angle_alpha   90.00
_cell.angle_beta   90.00
_cell.angle_gamma   90.00
#
_symmetry.space_group_name_H-M   'P 1'
#
loop_
_entity.id
_entity.type
_entity.pdbx_description
1 polymer ?
#
loop_
_entity_poly.entity_id
_entity_poly.type
_entity_poly.pdbx_seq_one_letter_code
_entity_poly.pdbx_strand_id
1 'polypeptide(L)'
;MRFSLALVFVILALLLTTTYAEQCGRQNHKRKCPNKLCCSKFGWCGTSCDYCGAGCQSNCNKGCATTTFANETVNNNGEHLDGGNLK
;
A
#
# COMPACT_ATOMS: atom_id res chain seq x y z
N MET A 1 30.63 2.09 -33.77
CA MET A 1 29.70 0.97 -33.47
C MET A 1 29.83 0.43 -32.04
N ARG A 2 31.04 0.32 -31.46
CA ARG A 2 31.25 -0.16 -30.09
C ARG A 2 30.72 0.77 -28.99
N PHE A 3 30.80 2.09 -29.21
CA PHE A 3 30.23 3.09 -28.31
C PHE A 3 28.70 3.07 -28.29
N SER A 4 28.05 2.85 -29.44
CA SER A 4 26.59 2.66 -29.51
C SER A 4 26.13 1.43 -28.73
N LEU A 5 26.89 0.33 -28.79
CA LEU A 5 26.60 -0.86 -27.98
C LEU A 5 26.69 -0.56 -26.48
N ALA A 6 27.77 0.10 -26.03
CA ALA A 6 27.91 0.49 -24.63
C ALA A 6 26.78 1.41 -24.15
N LEU A 7 26.34 2.35 -24.99
CA LEU A 7 25.27 3.28 -24.67
C LEU A 7 23.89 2.59 -24.59
N VAL A 8 23.64 1.59 -25.44
CA VAL A 8 22.43 0.75 -25.38
C VAL A 8 22.41 -0.12 -24.11
N PHE A 9 23.55 -0.69 -23.70
CA PHE A 9 23.65 -1.46 -22.45
C PHE A 9 23.41 -0.61 -21.19
N VAL A 10 23.90 0.63 -21.18
CA VAL A 10 23.69 1.57 -20.06
C VAL A 10 22.21 1.99 -19.97
N ILE A 11 21.56 2.25 -21.09
CA ILE A 11 20.12 2.58 -21.13
C ILE A 11 19.27 1.38 -20.67
N LEU A 12 19.63 0.15 -21.08
CA LEU A 12 18.94 -1.06 -20.62
C LEU A 12 19.08 -1.27 -19.10
N ALA A 13 20.25 -0.99 -18.53
CA ALA A 13 20.47 -1.05 -17.08
C ALA A 13 19.66 0.02 -16.32
N LEU A 14 19.53 1.23 -16.88
CA LEU A 14 18.70 2.31 -16.33
C LEU A 14 17.19 1.97 -16.38
N LEU A 15 16.74 1.23 -17.39
CA LEU A 15 15.34 0.77 -17.49
C LEU A 15 15.01 -0.36 -16.51
N LEU A 16 16.01 -1.07 -15.97
CA LEU A 16 15.86 -2.15 -14.99
C LEU A 16 15.79 -1.67 -13.55
N THR A 17 15.94 -0.37 -13.27
CA THR A 17 15.68 0.18 -11.94
C THR A 17 14.17 0.28 -11.72
N THR A 18 13.57 -0.88 -11.51
CA THR A 18 12.13 -1.08 -11.31
C THR A 18 11.67 -0.41 -10.03
N THR A 19 10.48 0.19 -10.08
CA THR A 19 9.74 0.67 -8.93
C THR A 19 9.49 -0.50 -7.96
N TYR A 20 10.23 -0.53 -6.85
CA TYR A 20 9.89 -1.45 -5.76
C TYR A 20 8.53 -1.00 -5.22
N ALA A 21 7.51 -1.86 -5.31
CA ALA A 21 6.44 -1.76 -4.34
C ALA A 21 6.91 -2.49 -3.07
N GLU A 22 6.68 -1.92 -1.90
CA GLU A 22 7.12 -2.51 -0.64
C GLU A 22 6.40 -3.86 -0.44
N GLN A 23 7.18 -4.94 -0.43
CA GLN A 23 6.65 -6.29 -0.25
C GLN A 23 6.53 -6.65 1.22
N CYS A 24 5.44 -7.32 1.59
CA CYS A 24 5.10 -7.63 2.98
C CYS A 24 4.45 -9.01 3.12
N GLY A 25 4.18 -9.41 4.37
CA GLY A 25 3.39 -10.59 4.66
C GLY A 25 4.17 -11.90 4.56
N ARG A 26 3.46 -13.02 4.50
CA ARG A 26 4.06 -14.37 4.52
C ARG A 26 4.98 -14.62 3.33
N GLN A 27 4.74 -13.94 2.22
CA GLN A 27 5.56 -13.99 1.01
C GLN A 27 6.93 -13.34 1.22
N ASN A 28 7.05 -12.42 2.17
CA ASN A 28 8.29 -11.69 2.43
C ASN A 28 8.68 -11.73 3.92
N HIS A 29 8.96 -12.93 4.45
CA HIS A 29 9.46 -13.14 5.81
C HIS A 29 8.58 -12.53 6.93
N LYS A 30 7.26 -12.44 6.71
CA LYS A 30 6.32 -11.77 7.63
C LYS A 30 6.68 -10.29 7.88
N ARG A 31 7.39 -9.64 6.96
CA ARG A 31 7.70 -8.22 7.03
C ARG A 31 6.42 -7.41 7.05
N LYS A 32 6.39 -6.41 7.91
CA LYS A 32 5.33 -5.42 7.96
C LYS A 32 5.66 -4.28 7.02
N CYS A 33 4.63 -3.63 6.51
CA CYS A 33 4.80 -2.44 5.72
C CYS A 33 5.34 -1.27 6.57
N PRO A 34 6.18 -0.40 5.99
CA PRO A 34 6.56 0.87 6.61
C PRO A 34 5.32 1.75 6.78
N ASN A 35 5.42 2.80 7.63
CA ASN A 35 4.34 3.76 7.90
C ASN A 35 3.01 3.15 8.36
N LYS A 36 3.04 1.91 8.91
CA LYS A 36 1.86 1.16 9.33
C LYS A 36 0.82 0.99 8.21
N LEU A 37 1.27 0.91 6.94
CA LEU A 37 0.40 0.60 5.79
C LEU A 37 -0.14 -0.83 5.88
N CYS A 38 -1.30 -1.08 5.30
CA CYS A 38 -1.89 -2.42 5.23
C CYS A 38 -1.08 -3.31 4.31
N CYS A 39 -0.93 -4.57 4.70
CA CYS A 39 -0.35 -5.60 3.86
C CYS A 39 -1.46 -6.41 3.20
N SER A 40 -1.61 -6.30 1.87
CA SER A 40 -2.62 -7.04 1.11
C SER A 40 -2.43 -8.56 1.22
N LYS A 41 -3.47 -9.30 0.82
CA LYS A 41 -3.39 -10.76 0.67
C LYS A 41 -2.24 -11.21 -0.25
N PHE A 42 -1.89 -10.37 -1.22
CA PHE A 42 -0.86 -10.63 -2.21
C PHE A 42 0.55 -10.22 -1.76
N GLY A 43 0.68 -9.61 -0.58
CA GLY A 43 1.99 -9.23 -0.02
C GLY A 43 2.49 -7.88 -0.51
N TRP A 44 1.59 -6.94 -0.74
CA TRP A 44 1.93 -5.56 -1.12
C TRP A 44 1.41 -4.56 -0.09
N CYS A 45 2.13 -3.45 0.06
CA CYS A 45 1.77 -2.38 0.97
C CYS A 45 0.88 -1.32 0.33
N GLY A 46 -0.18 -0.90 1.03
CA GLY A 46 -1.06 0.18 0.60
C GLY A 46 -2.08 0.60 1.66
N THR A 47 -2.93 1.56 1.32
CA THR A 47 -4.01 2.07 2.19
C THR A 47 -5.41 1.84 1.65
N SER A 48 -5.56 1.45 0.38
CA SER A 48 -6.90 1.21 -0.18
C SER A 48 -7.50 -0.09 0.36
N CYS A 49 -8.80 -0.24 0.13
CA CYS A 49 -9.55 -1.44 0.47
C CYS A 49 -8.95 -2.74 -0.09
N ASP A 50 -8.29 -2.70 -1.24
CA ASP A 50 -7.63 -3.87 -1.82
C ASP A 50 -6.45 -4.37 -0.97
N TYR A 51 -5.87 -3.48 -0.16
CA TYR A 51 -4.76 -3.79 0.75
C TYR A 51 -5.23 -4.05 2.18
N CYS A 52 -6.19 -3.26 2.67
CA CYS A 52 -6.70 -3.33 4.05
C CYS A 52 -7.90 -4.27 4.24
N GLY A 53 -8.54 -4.69 3.15
CA GLY A 53 -9.77 -5.47 3.16
C GLY A 53 -9.55 -6.97 3.41
N ALA A 54 -10.45 -7.78 2.85
CA ALA A 54 -10.49 -9.22 3.09
C ALA A 54 -9.16 -9.91 2.72
N GLY A 55 -8.58 -10.63 3.68
CA GLY A 55 -7.30 -11.31 3.49
C GLY A 55 -6.07 -10.45 3.72
N CYS A 56 -6.21 -9.22 4.23
CA CYS A 56 -5.10 -8.44 4.73
C CYS A 56 -4.27 -9.22 5.78
N GLN A 57 -2.95 -9.12 5.70
CA GLN A 57 -2.00 -9.91 6.48
C GLN A 57 -1.45 -9.16 7.70
N SER A 58 -1.35 -7.83 7.66
CA SER A 58 -0.85 -6.99 8.76
C SER A 58 -1.31 -5.55 8.63
N ASN A 59 -1.43 -4.84 9.77
CA ASN A 59 -1.87 -3.43 9.84
C ASN A 59 -3.25 -3.18 9.21
N CYS A 60 -4.17 -4.15 9.29
CA CYS A 60 -5.49 -4.12 8.65
C CYS A 60 -6.50 -3.18 9.33
N ASN A 61 -6.09 -2.54 10.43
CA ASN A 61 -6.91 -1.69 11.29
C ASN A 61 -7.38 -0.39 10.61
N LYS A 62 -6.87 -0.09 9.41
CA LYS A 62 -7.31 1.07 8.61
C LYS A 62 -8.70 0.85 7.98
N GLY A 63 -9.23 -0.38 8.04
CA GLY A 63 -10.53 -0.73 7.49
C GLY A 63 -10.62 -0.50 5.98
N CYS A 64 -11.63 -1.08 5.36
CA CYS A 64 -12.15 -0.54 4.11
C CYS A 64 -13.35 0.30 4.51
N ALA A 65 -13.18 1.61 4.66
CA ALA A 65 -14.34 2.48 4.66
C ALA A 65 -14.92 2.41 3.25
N THR A 66 -15.94 1.58 3.05
CA THR A 66 -16.83 1.70 1.90
C THR A 66 -17.44 3.08 1.99
N THR A 67 -16.86 4.05 1.28
CA THR A 67 -17.55 5.29 0.94
C THR A 67 -18.67 4.96 -0.04
N THR A 68 -19.71 4.27 0.44
CA THR A 68 -21.01 4.83 0.18
C THR A 68 -21.00 6.12 0.97
N PHE A 69 -21.09 7.25 0.29
CA PHE A 69 -21.51 8.49 0.91
C PHE A 69 -22.86 8.23 1.59
N ALA A 70 -22.84 7.75 2.82
CA ALA A 70 -24.00 7.57 3.65
C ALA A 70 -23.67 8.20 5.00
N ASN A 71 -23.55 9.53 4.96
CA ASN A 71 -23.72 10.41 6.11
C ASN A 71 -22.65 10.28 7.22
N GLU A 72 -21.39 10.59 6.90
CA GLU A 72 -20.37 10.90 7.92
C GLU A 72 -20.08 12.41 7.85
N THR A 73 -20.44 13.16 8.89
CA THR A 73 -20.05 14.56 9.05
C THR A 73 -18.55 14.64 9.29
N VAL A 74 -17.78 14.91 8.24
CA VAL A 74 -16.37 15.29 8.34
C VAL A 74 -16.28 16.63 9.07
N ASN A 75 -15.76 16.62 10.30
CA ASN A 75 -15.25 17.83 10.95
C ASN A 75 -13.83 18.13 10.43
N ASN A 76 -13.47 19.42 10.34
CA ASN A 76 -12.23 19.98 9.78
C ASN A 76 -10.93 19.57 10.50
N ASN A 77 -10.99 18.60 11.40
CA ASN A 77 -9.86 18.17 12.22
C ASN A 77 -9.25 16.82 11.80
N GLY A 78 -9.80 16.16 10.77
CA GLY A 78 -9.15 15.01 10.13
C GLY A 78 -8.99 13.77 11.03
N GLU A 79 -9.84 13.62 12.04
CA GLU A 79 -9.90 12.45 12.90
C GLU A 79 -11.04 11.52 12.47
N HIS A 80 -10.68 10.33 11.99
CA HIS A 80 -11.60 9.26 11.64
C HIS A 80 -12.05 8.56 12.93
N LEU A 81 -13.34 8.65 13.25
CA LEU A 81 -13.94 8.08 14.46
C LEU A 81 -14.56 6.72 14.13
N ASP A 82 -13.83 5.65 14.42
CA ASP A 82 -14.37 4.29 14.39
C ASP A 82 -15.16 4.04 15.69
N GLY A 83 -16.49 3.93 15.61
CA GLY A 83 -17.27 3.25 16.66
C GLY A 83 -18.48 3.96 17.26
N GLY A 84 -18.99 5.06 16.71
CA GLY A 84 -20.40 5.49 16.83
C GLY A 84 -21.17 5.26 18.16
N ASN A 85 -20.57 5.48 19.34
CA ASN A 85 -21.34 5.50 20.59
C ASN A 85 -20.80 6.54 21.57
N LEU A 86 -21.66 7.52 21.84
CA LEU A 86 -21.52 8.47 22.93
C LEU A 86 -21.89 7.75 24.23
N LYS A 87 -20.92 7.57 25.13
CA LYS A 87 -21.20 7.44 26.56
C LYS A 87 -20.31 8.41 27.32
#